data_AF-A0A1H0R1S7-F1
#
_entry.id   AF-A0A1H0R1S7-F1
#
_cell.length_a   1.000
_cell.length_b   1.000
_cell.length_c   1.000
_cell.angle_alpha   90.00
_cell.angle_beta   90.00
_cell.angle_gamma   90.00
#
_symmetry.space_group_name_H-M   'P 1'
#
loop_
_entity.id
_entity.type
_entity.pdbx_description
1 polymer ?
#
loop_
_entity_poly.entity_id
_entity_poly.type
_entity_poly.pdbx_seq_one_letter_code
_entity_poly.pdbx_strand_id
1 'polypeptide(L)'
;MDLGVPAFNAGSQFFATQDYGNGLGLMINGVQHVYVIATAYRYNREKGQYQITLKFVLYDVFGLDDDDLREYGAQSDDGFSFAQRVGITAWWQLQHQFTYPPLVTRVVLTRSYEVPAV
;
A
#
# COMPACT_ATOMS: atom_id res chain seq x y z
N MET A 1 9.79 17.34 -10.87
CA MET A 1 10.28 16.02 -11.27
C MET A 1 9.45 15.02 -10.48
N ASP A 2 8.43 14.46 -11.12
CA ASP A 2 7.47 13.55 -10.49
C ASP A 2 8.16 12.24 -10.10
N LEU A 3 8.15 11.91 -8.81
CA LEU A 3 8.70 10.68 -8.24
C LEU A 3 7.60 9.67 -7.88
N GLY A 4 6.47 9.72 -8.58
CA GLY A 4 5.52 8.63 -8.56
C GLY A 4 6.02 7.54 -9.49
N VAL A 5 6.26 6.33 -8.97
CA VAL A 5 6.09 5.14 -9.83
C VAL A 5 4.72 5.31 -10.48
N PRO A 6 4.58 5.21 -11.82
CA PRO A 6 3.26 5.22 -12.41
C PRO A 6 2.53 3.97 -11.90
N ALA A 7 1.79 4.12 -10.81
CA ALA A 7 0.60 3.31 -10.64
C ALA A 7 -0.23 3.69 -11.87
N PHE A 8 -0.31 2.80 -12.84
CA PHE A 8 -1.24 2.89 -13.96
C PHE A 8 -2.67 2.73 -13.44
N ASN A 9 -3.05 3.53 -12.45
CA ASN A 9 -4.39 3.56 -11.91
C ASN A 9 -5.20 4.57 -12.74
N ALA A 10 -5.37 4.23 -14.02
CA ALA A 10 -6.49 4.71 -14.82
C ALA A 10 -7.75 3.90 -14.50
N GLY A 11 -7.89 3.47 -13.24
CA GLY A 11 -8.93 2.59 -12.75
C GLY A 11 -10.24 3.34 -12.63
N SER A 12 -11.16 3.10 -13.56
CA SER A 12 -12.57 3.32 -13.30
C SER A 12 -13.05 2.21 -12.37
N GLN A 13 -13.57 2.58 -11.20
CA GLN A 13 -14.20 1.69 -10.22
C GLN A 13 -15.30 0.82 -10.86
N PHE A 14 -15.88 1.29 -11.98
CA PHE A 14 -16.91 0.59 -12.75
C PHE A 14 -16.39 -0.49 -13.70
N PHE A 15 -15.14 -0.42 -14.16
CA PHE A 15 -14.66 -1.26 -15.26
C PHE A 15 -13.63 -2.32 -14.86
N ALA A 16 -13.34 -2.49 -13.55
CA ALA A 16 -12.40 -3.48 -13.04
C ALA A 16 -11.19 -3.63 -13.97
N THR A 17 -10.36 -2.60 -14.04
CA THR A 17 -9.18 -2.59 -14.91
C THR A 17 -8.27 -3.79 -14.61
N GLN A 18 -7.40 -4.10 -15.58
CA GLN A 18 -6.57 -5.31 -15.72
C GLN A 18 -5.83 -5.81 -14.46
N ASP A 19 -5.79 -5.01 -13.40
CA ASP A 19 -5.32 -5.35 -12.05
C ASP A 19 -6.13 -6.51 -11.42
N TYR A 20 -7.42 -6.63 -11.71
CA TYR A 20 -8.23 -7.75 -11.19
C TYR A 20 -7.85 -9.11 -11.81
N GLY A 21 -7.35 -9.11 -13.06
CA GLY A 21 -7.00 -10.31 -13.80
C GLY A 21 -5.58 -10.83 -13.53
N ASN A 22 -4.69 -9.99 -13.02
CA ASN A 22 -3.30 -10.32 -12.72
C ASN A 22 -3.00 -10.41 -11.21
N GLY A 23 -4.03 -10.32 -10.36
CA GLY A 23 -3.88 -10.40 -8.92
C GLY A 23 -3.34 -9.13 -8.25
N LEU A 24 -3.11 -8.04 -8.99
CA LEU A 24 -2.76 -6.73 -8.42
C LEU A 24 -3.96 -6.01 -7.79
N GLY A 25 -5.18 -6.43 -8.13
CA GLY A 25 -6.41 -6.04 -7.42
C GLY A 25 -6.49 -6.56 -5.98
N LEU A 26 -5.55 -7.41 -5.56
CA LEU A 26 -5.39 -7.87 -4.16
C LEU A 26 -4.55 -6.90 -3.31
N MET A 27 -4.09 -5.77 -3.85
CA MET A 27 -3.67 -4.63 -3.02
C MET A 27 -4.92 -3.93 -2.44
N ILE A 28 -5.71 -4.70 -1.68
CA ILE A 28 -6.82 -4.18 -0.89
C ILE A 28 -6.15 -3.27 0.16
N ASN A 29 -6.34 -1.96 0.01
CA ASN A 29 -5.80 -0.88 0.86
C ASN A 29 -4.31 -0.48 0.72
N GLY A 30 -3.76 -0.34 -0.49
CA GLY A 30 -2.61 0.55 -0.77
C GLY A 30 -1.43 0.53 0.25
N VAL A 31 -0.84 1.68 0.56
CA VAL A 31 0.16 1.78 1.66
C VAL A 31 -0.58 2.18 2.94
N GLN A 32 -0.61 1.28 3.93
CA GLN A 32 -1.33 1.51 5.18
C GLN A 32 -0.58 2.43 6.15
N HIS A 33 0.76 2.32 6.21
CA HIS A 33 1.56 3.16 7.11
C HIS A 33 2.83 3.67 6.43
N VAL A 34 3.16 4.93 6.72
CA VAL A 34 4.40 5.58 6.27
C VAL A 34 5.11 6.21 7.45
N TYR A 35 6.37 5.84 7.65
CA TYR A 35 7.28 6.54 8.56
C TYR A 35 8.29 7.34 7.76
N VAL A 36 8.46 8.61 8.12
CA VAL A 36 9.49 9.48 7.56
C VAL A 36 10.45 9.85 8.68
N ILE A 37 11.71 9.48 8.54
CA ILE A 37 12.73 9.63 9.58
C ILE A 37 13.86 10.48 9.02
N ALA A 38 14.15 11.62 9.65
CA ALA A 38 15.35 12.38 9.35
C ALA A 38 16.58 11.67 9.91
N THR A 39 17.46 11.18 9.04
CA THR A 39 18.66 10.43 9.43
C THR A 39 19.91 11.31 9.44
N ALA A 40 19.88 12.44 8.73
CA ALA A 40 20.94 13.43 8.74
C ALA A 40 20.37 14.81 8.44
N TYR A 41 20.91 15.83 9.09
CA TYR A 41 20.59 17.23 8.83
C TYR A 41 21.85 18.07 9.01
N ARG A 42 22.17 18.92 8.02
CA ARG A 42 23.30 19.84 8.09
C ARG A 42 23.04 21.13 7.34
N TYR A 43 23.66 22.21 7.81
CA TYR A 43 23.70 23.48 7.11
C TYR A 43 25.09 23.66 6.48
N ASN A 44 25.14 23.95 5.18
CA ASN A 44 26.34 24.34 4.46
C ASN A 44 26.37 25.87 4.31
N ARG A 45 27.21 26.52 5.12
CA ARG A 45 27.36 27.97 5.14
C ARG A 45 27.98 28.55 3.87
N GLU A 46 28.89 27.81 3.21
CA GLU A 46 29.55 28.27 1.98
C GLU A 46 28.58 28.30 0.80
N LYS A 47 27.63 27.35 0.77
CA LYS A 47 26.61 27.26 -0.27
C LYS A 47 25.29 27.94 0.09
N GLY A 48 25.12 28.38 1.35
CA GLY A 48 23.86 28.90 1.85
C GLY A 48 22.71 27.90 1.72
N GLN A 49 22.95 26.62 2.06
CA GLN A 49 22.00 25.53 1.82
C GLN A 49 21.84 24.62 3.03
N TYR A 50 20.62 24.17 3.29
CA TYR A 50 20.33 23.05 4.18
C TYR A 50 20.32 21.75 3.38
N GLN A 51 20.90 20.70 3.97
CA GLN A 51 20.81 19.35 3.46
C GLN A 51 20.18 18.45 4.51
N ILE A 52 19.18 17.67 4.10
CA ILE A 52 18.49 16.70 4.93
C ILE A 52 18.44 15.35 4.23
N THR A 53 18.71 14.27 4.95
CA THR A 53 18.48 12.90 4.47
C THR A 53 17.28 12.32 5.20
N LEU A 54 16.30 11.86 4.43
CA LEU A 54 15.08 11.24 4.91
C LEU A 54 15.06 9.76 4.53
N LYS A 55 14.71 8.93 5.50
CA LYS A 55 14.37 7.51 5.33
C LYS A 55 12.86 7.37 5.38
N PHE A 56 12.28 6.89 4.30
CA PHE A 56 10.88 6.52 4.17
C PHE A 56 10.76 5.01 4.41
N VAL A 57 9.87 4.63 5.30
CA VAL A 57 9.51 3.22 5.55
C VAL A 57 8.02 3.09 5.29
N LEU A 58 7.68 2.40 4.20
CA LEU A 58 6.31 2.16 3.79
C LEU A 58 5.95 0.73 4.20
N TYR A 59 4.82 0.58 4.86
CA TYR A 59 4.25 -0.71 5.23
C TYR A 59 2.95 -0.94 4.49
N ASP A 60 2.80 -2.17 4.01
CA ASP A 60 1.57 -2.70 3.43
C ASP A 60 1.27 -4.02 4.15
N VAL A 61 0.06 -4.12 4.70
CA VAL A 61 -0.40 -5.27 5.49
C VAL A 61 -1.45 -6.00 4.67
N PHE A 62 -1.15 -7.24 4.30
CA PHE A 62 -2.06 -8.16 3.62
C PHE A 62 -3.07 -8.78 4.62
N GLY A 63 -3.69 -7.94 5.43
CA GLY A 63 -4.78 -8.24 6.35
C GLY A 63 -6.11 -7.84 5.73
N LEU A 64 -7.18 -8.57 6.05
CA LEU A 64 -8.55 -8.21 5.70
C LEU A 64 -9.34 -7.99 6.98
N ASP A 65 -10.14 -6.94 7.06
CA ASP A 65 -11.09 -6.76 8.15
C ASP A 65 -12.54 -7.13 7.72
N ASP A 66 -13.49 -6.94 8.62
CA ASP A 66 -14.90 -7.25 8.39
C ASP A 66 -15.54 -6.37 7.30
N ASP A 67 -15.01 -5.16 7.08
CA ASP A 67 -15.47 -4.25 6.04
C ASP A 67 -14.94 -4.70 4.67
N ASP A 68 -13.67 -5.11 4.58
CA ASP A 68 -13.09 -5.72 3.39
C ASP A 68 -13.86 -6.99 2.98
N LEU A 69 -14.26 -7.82 3.95
CA LEU A 69 -15.08 -8.99 3.70
C LEU A 69 -16.48 -8.61 3.20
N ARG A 70 -17.09 -7.54 3.72
CA ARG A 70 -18.42 -7.10 3.30
C ARG A 70 -18.42 -6.56 1.88
N GLU A 71 -17.36 -5.86 1.50
CA GLU A 71 -17.22 -5.22 0.19
C GLU A 71 -16.80 -6.22 -0.91
N TYR A 72 -15.87 -7.13 -0.59
CA TYR A 72 -15.22 -7.99 -1.58
C TYR A 72 -15.41 -9.50 -1.34
N GLY A 73 -16.01 -9.89 -0.22
CA GLY A 73 -16.26 -11.29 0.12
C GLY A 73 -17.39 -11.95 -0.68
N ALA A 74 -17.46 -13.28 -0.57
CA ALA A 74 -18.52 -14.06 -1.18
C ALA A 74 -19.76 -13.97 -0.30
N GLN A 75 -20.89 -13.55 -0.89
CA GLN A 75 -22.19 -13.60 -0.25
C GLN A 75 -22.89 -14.91 -0.64
N SER A 76 -23.60 -15.52 0.31
CA SER A 76 -24.30 -16.81 0.11
C SER A 76 -25.41 -16.76 -0.93
N ASP A 77 -25.91 -15.56 -1.24
CA ASP A 77 -27.16 -15.37 -1.98
C ASP A 77 -26.94 -14.91 -3.42
N ASP A 78 -25.69 -14.71 -3.84
CA ASP A 78 -25.34 -14.35 -5.23
C ASP A 78 -25.16 -15.63 -6.06
N GLY A 79 -26.06 -15.86 -7.02
CA GLY A 79 -26.06 -17.03 -7.93
C GLY A 79 -24.84 -17.16 -8.86
N PHE A 80 -23.87 -16.25 -8.75
CA PHE A 80 -22.59 -16.28 -9.46
C PHE A 80 -21.45 -15.96 -8.49
N SER A 81 -21.00 -16.94 -7.69
CA SER A 81 -19.82 -16.74 -6.84
C SER A 81 -18.56 -16.64 -7.72
N PHE A 82 -18.04 -15.43 -7.88
CA PHE A 82 -16.74 -15.22 -8.52
C PHE A 82 -15.63 -15.81 -7.66
N ALA A 83 -14.73 -16.61 -8.26
CA ALA A 83 -13.66 -17.32 -7.54
C ALA A 83 -12.79 -16.40 -6.66
N GLN A 84 -12.66 -15.14 -7.06
CA GLN A 84 -11.93 -14.09 -6.33
C GLN A 84 -12.57 -13.79 -4.97
N ARG A 85 -13.91 -13.65 -4.93
CA ARG A 85 -14.66 -13.37 -3.69
C ARG A 85 -14.56 -14.52 -2.69
N VAL A 86 -14.55 -15.75 -3.21
CA VAL A 86 -14.32 -16.96 -2.40
C VAL A 86 -12.91 -16.96 -1.82
N GLY A 87 -11.91 -16.59 -2.61
CA GLY A 87 -10.52 -16.45 -2.13
C GLY A 87 -10.36 -15.41 -1.02
N ILE A 88 -11.01 -14.25 -1.15
CA ILE A 88 -11.02 -13.18 -0.14
C ILE A 88 -11.67 -13.67 1.16
N THR A 89 -12.81 -14.36 1.05
CA THR A 89 -13.49 -14.94 2.22
C THR A 89 -12.63 -15.98 2.93
N ALA A 90 -11.99 -16.87 2.17
CA ALA A 90 -11.09 -17.88 2.74
C ALA A 90 -9.87 -17.24 3.44
N TRP A 91 -9.29 -16.19 2.84
CA TRP A 91 -8.18 -15.45 3.44
C TRP A 91 -8.58 -14.75 4.74
N TRP A 92 -9.74 -14.09 4.77
CA TRP A 92 -10.29 -13.51 5.99
C TRP A 92 -10.51 -14.57 7.07
N GLN A 93 -11.07 -15.74 6.71
CA GLN A 93 -11.28 -16.86 7.64
C GLN A 93 -9.98 -17.37 8.24
N LEU A 94 -8.92 -17.52 7.43
CA LEU A 94 -7.59 -17.90 7.94
C LEU A 94 -7.11 -16.94 9.03
N GLN A 95 -7.32 -15.64 8.84
CA GLN A 95 -6.88 -14.62 9.79
C GLN A 95 -7.74 -14.60 11.07
N HIS A 96 -9.07 -14.62 10.93
CA HIS A 96 -10.02 -14.39 12.03
C HIS A 96 -10.42 -15.65 12.78
N GLN A 97 -10.44 -16.81 12.11
CA GLN A 97 -10.85 -18.09 12.71
C GLN A 97 -9.66 -19.00 13.04
N PHE A 98 -8.60 -18.93 12.23
CA PHE A 98 -7.42 -19.79 12.39
C PHE A 98 -6.18 -19.04 12.90
N THR A 99 -6.32 -17.74 13.23
CA THR A 99 -5.24 -16.90 13.79
C THR A 99 -4.01 -16.84 12.88
N TYR A 100 -4.19 -17.00 11.57
CA TYR A 100 -3.10 -16.88 10.61
C TYR A 100 -2.65 -15.42 10.56
N PRO A 101 -1.38 -15.10 10.85
CA PRO A 101 -0.94 -13.71 10.91
C PRO A 101 -0.95 -13.09 9.50
N PRO A 102 -1.38 -11.83 9.35
CA PRO A 102 -1.29 -11.14 8.08
C PRO A 102 0.18 -10.96 7.67
N LEU A 103 0.44 -11.07 6.36
CA LEU A 103 1.75 -10.77 5.84
C LEU A 103 1.96 -9.25 5.82
N VAL A 104 2.99 -8.78 6.53
CA VAL A 104 3.40 -7.37 6.48
C VAL A 104 4.59 -7.25 5.54
N THR A 105 4.42 -6.49 4.47
CA THR A 105 5.50 -6.13 3.57
C THR A 105 6.02 -4.73 3.88
N ARG A 106 7.29 -4.50 3.59
CA ARG A 106 7.96 -3.24 3.89
C ARG A 106 8.88 -2.82 2.76
N VAL A 107 8.69 -1.59 2.29
CA VAL A 107 9.60 -0.92 1.36
C VAL A 107 10.33 0.19 2.10
N VAL A 108 11.65 0.26 1.93
CA VAL A 108 12.50 1.28 2.56
C VAL A 108 13.20 2.08 1.47
N LEU A 109 13.05 3.40 1.51
CA LEU A 109 13.68 4.33 0.58
C LEU A 109 14.45 5.37 1.36
N THR A 110 15.64 5.73 0.90
CA THR A 110 16.43 6.83 1.46
C THR A 110 16.67 7.88 0.39
N ARG A 111 16.40 9.15 0.71
CA ARG A 111 16.59 10.29 -0.18
C ARG A 111 17.23 11.45 0.56
N SER A 112 18.09 12.16 -0.13
CA SER A 112 18.69 13.41 0.35
C SER A 112 18.15 14.58 -0.44
N TYR A 113 17.84 15.65 0.26
CA TYR A 113 17.31 16.90 -0.29
C TYR A 113 18.23 18.04 0.10
N GLU A 114 18.41 18.96 -0.83
CA GLU A 114 19.18 20.19 -0.65
C GLU A 114 18.23 21.36 -0.92
N VAL A 115 18.13 22.28 0.04
CA VAL A 115 17.20 23.41 -0.01
C VAL A 115 17.97 24.69 0.33
N PRO A 116 17.82 25.79 -0.43
CA PRO A 116 18.42 27.08 -0.09
C PRO A 116 18.00 27.54 1.32
N ALA A 117 18.94 28.08 2.09
CA ALA A 117 18.63 28.82 3.30
C ALA A 117 18.20 30.23 2.89
N VAL A 118 16.93 30.55 3.11
CA VAL A 118 16.36 31.88 2.88
C VAL A 118 16.98 32.89 3.84
#